data_AF-A0A948XQ38-F1
#
_entry.id   AF-A0A948XQ38-F1
#
_cell.length_a   1.000
_cell.length_b   1.000
_cell.length_c   1.000
_cell.angle_alpha   90.00
_cell.angle_beta   90.00
_cell.angle_gamma   90.00
#
_symmetry.space_group_name_H-M   'P 1'
#
loop_
_entity.id
_entity.type
_entity.pdbx_description
1 polymer ?
#
loop_
_entity_poly.entity_id
_entity_poly.type
_entity_poly.pdbx_seq_one_letter_code
_entity_poly.pdbx_strand_id
1 'polypeptide(L)' 'MPRKFLVVVDDSPEFEAALRYAARRARSTGGRVALLRVIPAAASDAHWAGVREEIERQTRAEAETSMNKWAEEAAERSG' A
#
# COMPACT_ATOMS: atom_id res chain seq x y z
N MET A 1 13.23 -14.83 14.93
CA MET A 1 12.78 -14.48 13.56
C MET A 1 12.88 -12.97 13.39
N PRO A 2 13.32 -12.46 12.22
CA PRO A 2 13.31 -11.02 11.94
C PRO A 2 11.87 -10.49 11.97
N ARG A 3 11.67 -9.31 12.59
CA ARG A 3 10.35 -8.69 12.71
C ARG A 3 9.87 -8.15 11.36
N LYS A 4 8.57 -8.27 11.09
CA LYS A 4 7.90 -7.64 9.95
C LYS A 4 7.07 -6.47 10.44
N PHE A 5 7.26 -5.30 9.85
CA PHE A 5 6.48 -4.10 10.12
C PHE A 5 5.50 -3.91 8.98
N LEU A 6 4.22 -4.19 9.23
CA LEU A 6 3.14 -3.97 8.26
C LEU A 6 2.75 -2.49 8.27
N VAL A 7 2.77 -1.85 7.11
CA VAL A 7 2.32 -0.46 6.90
C VAL A 7 1.15 -0.48 5.94
N VAL A 8 0.04 0.12 6.35
CA VAL A 8 -1.14 0.30 5.50
C VAL A 8 -0.93 1.55 4.65
N VAL A 9 -1.13 1.43 3.34
CA VAL A 9 -1.04 2.50 2.36
C VAL A 9 -2.46 2.98 2.07
N ASP A 10 -2.88 4.07 2.73
CA ASP A 10 -4.25 4.58 2.72
C ASP A 10 -4.37 6.04 2.25
N ASP A 11 -3.31 6.61 1.67
CA ASP A 11 -3.22 7.99 1.19
C ASP A 11 -3.50 9.07 2.26
N SER A 12 -3.49 8.67 3.53
CA SER A 12 -3.62 9.59 4.65
C SER A 12 -2.35 10.45 4.84
N PRO A 13 -2.45 11.65 5.42
CA PRO A 13 -1.29 12.43 5.82
C PRO A 13 -0.34 11.68 6.77
N GLU A 14 -0.86 10.73 7.55
CA GLU A 14 -0.12 9.93 8.53
C GLU A 14 0.73 8.83 7.88
N PHE A 15 0.41 8.40 6.67
CA PHE A 15 1.07 7.29 5.98
C PHE A 15 2.60 7.42 5.96
N GLU A 16 3.12 8.59 5.59
CA GLU A 16 4.57 8.81 5.49
C GLU A 16 5.27 8.70 6.86
N ALA A 17 4.59 9.12 7.92
CA ALA A 17 5.10 9.00 9.27
C ALA A 17 5.15 7.52 9.70
N ALA A 18 4.12 6.73 9.38
CA ALA A 18 4.08 5.29 9.62
C ALA A 18 5.19 4.56 8.85
N LEU A 19 5.34 4.85 7.55
CA LEU A 19 6.39 4.29 6.72
C LEU A 19 7.77 4.61 7.29
N ARG A 20 8.03 5.88 7.64
CA ARG A 20 9.30 6.33 8.22
C ARG A 20 9.62 5.63 9.54
N TYR A 21 8.63 5.42 10.40
CA TYR A 21 8.80 4.68 11.65
C TYR A 21 9.17 3.22 11.36
N ALA A 22 8.40 2.53 10.53
CA ALA A 22 8.60 1.13 10.18
C ALA A 22 9.99 0.89 9.54
N ALA A 23 10.37 1.74 8.59
CA ALA A 23 11.68 1.79 7.96
C ALA A 23 12.84 1.88 8.96
N ARG A 24 12.78 2.84 9.89
CA ARG A 24 13.81 3.01 10.93
C ARG A 24 13.89 1.80 11.85
N ARG A 25 12.74 1.24 12.24
CA ARG A 25 12.70 0.05 13.10
C ARG A 25 13.26 -1.17 12.38
N ALA A 26 12.86 -1.41 11.13
CA ALA A 26 13.38 -2.49 10.30
C ALA A 26 14.91 -2.44 10.20
N ARG A 27 15.49 -1.27 9.87
CA ARG A 27 16.95 -1.05 9.87
C ARG A 27 17.58 -1.41 11.21
N SER A 28 17.06 -0.84 12.30
CA SER A 28 17.66 -1.01 13.64
C SER A 28 17.57 -2.43 14.19
N THR A 29 16.66 -3.27 13.69
CA THR A 29 16.42 -4.62 14.23
C THR A 29 16.71 -5.75 13.24
N GLY A 30 17.24 -5.45 12.05
CA GLY A 30 17.34 -6.43 10.96
C GLY A 30 15.97 -7.00 10.53
N GLY A 31 14.92 -6.19 10.65
CA GLY A 31 13.56 -6.53 10.26
C GLY A 31 13.28 -6.20 8.79
N ARG A 32 12.02 -6.36 8.36
CA ARG A 32 11.55 -5.96 7.03
C ARG A 32 10.27 -5.14 7.11
N VAL A 33 10.06 -4.28 6.12
CA VAL A 33 8.79 -3.57 5.92
C VAL A 33 7.92 -4.37 4.95
N ALA A 34 6.63 -4.47 5.25
CA ALA A 34 5.61 -5.01 4.36
C ALA A 34 4.54 -3.94 4.14
N LEU A 35 4.15 -3.71 2.88
CA LEU A 35 3.14 -2.74 2.52
C LEU A 35 1.81 -3.44 2.22
N LEU A 36 0.69 -2.81 2.59
CA LEU A 36 -0.66 -3.29 2.28
C LEU A 36 -1.54 -2.13 1.84
N ARG A 37 -2.13 -2.21 0.65
CA ARG A 37 -3.22 -1.34 0.21
C ARG A 37 -4.51 -2.15 0.14
N VAL A 38 -5.57 -1.65 0.75
CA VAL A 38 -6.90 -2.26 0.69
C VAL A 38 -7.72 -1.52 -0.35
N ILE A 39 -8.26 -2.26 -1.32
CA ILE A 39 -9.16 -1.72 -2.33
C ILE A 39 -10.59 -2.12 -1.94
N PRO A 40 -11.47 -1.17 -1.60
CA PRO A 40 -12.88 -1.47 -1.36
C PRO A 40 -13.55 -2.03 -2.61
N ALA A 41 -14.53 -2.92 -2.44
CA ALA A 41 -15.36 -3.33 -3.56
C ALA A 41 -16.12 -2.13 -4.13
N ALA A 42 -16.27 -2.06 -5.45
CA ALA A 42 -17.07 -1.04 -6.09
C ALA A 42 -18.51 -1.06 -5.54
N ALA A 43 -19.04 0.12 -5.19
CA ALA A 43 -20.38 0.25 -4.61
C ALA A 43 -21.46 -0.29 -5.56
N SER A 44 -22.49 -0.90 -4.97
CA SER A 44 -23.51 -1.70 -5.65
C SER A 44 -24.66 -0.90 -6.25
N ASP A 45 -24.40 0.19 -6.96
CA ASP A 45 -25.45 0.88 -7.74
C ASP A 45 -25.50 0.28 -9.15
N ALA A 46 -25.96 -0.98 -9.16
CA ALA A 46 -25.95 -1.88 -10.30
C ALA A 46 -27.00 -1.48 -11.36
N HIS A 47 -26.59 -0.74 -12.38
CA HIS A 47 -27.25 -0.77 -13.70
C HIS A 47 -26.31 -1.12 -14.85
N TRP A 48 -24.99 -1.09 -14.65
CA TRP A 48 -24.03 -1.28 -15.73
C TRP A 48 -22.87 -2.21 -15.32
N ALA A 49 -23.05 -3.52 -15.47
CA ALA A 49 -22.02 -4.52 -15.12
C ALA A 49 -20.65 -4.23 -15.79
N GLY A 50 -20.64 -3.76 -17.04
CA GLY A 50 -19.40 -3.39 -17.74
C GLY A 50 -18.66 -2.17 -17.16
N VAL A 51 -19.40 -1.20 -16.58
CA VAL A 51 -18.79 -0.03 -15.93
C VAL A 51 -18.12 -0.43 -14.62
N ARG A 52 -18.69 -1.41 -13.91
CA ARG A 52 -18.12 -1.92 -12.67
C ARG A 52 -16.77 -2.62 -12.91
N GLU A 53 -16.68 -3.49 -13.91
CA GLU A 53 -15.43 -4.19 -14.24
C GLU A 53 -14.33 -3.21 -14.67
N GLU A 54 -14.69 -2.16 -15.42
CA GLU A 54 -13.77 -1.08 -15.79
C GLU A 54 -13.26 -0.33 -14.56
N ILE A 55 -14.15 0.08 -13.64
CA ILE A 55 -13.77 0.76 -12.39
C ILE A 55 -12.83 -0.11 -11.56
N GLU A 56 -13.18 -1.38 -11.34
CA GLU A 56 -12.34 -2.31 -10.56
C GLU A 56 -10.95 -2.47 -11.19
N ARG A 57 -10.86 -2.52 -12.53
CA ARG A 57 -9.58 -2.59 -13.24
C ARG A 57 -8.76 -1.32 -13.11
N GLN A 58 -9.38 -0.15 -13.27
CA GLN A 58 -8.72 1.15 -13.14
C GLN A 58 -8.21 1.36 -11.71
N THR A 59 -9.06 1.12 -10.70
CA THR A 59 -8.67 1.24 -9.29
C THR A 59 -7.53 0.28 -8.93
N ARG A 60 -7.50 -0.93 -9.49
CA ARG A 60 -6.38 -1.86 -9.32
C ARG A 60 -5.10 -1.33 -9.95
N ALA A 61 -5.15 -0.83 -11.17
CA ALA A 61 -3.98 -0.29 -11.88
C ALA A 61 -3.38 0.93 -11.15
N GLU A 62 -4.23 1.82 -10.63
CA GLU A 62 -3.80 2.97 -9.81
C GLU A 62 -3.15 2.51 -8.50
N ALA A 63 -3.74 1.53 -7.83
CA ALA A 63 -3.20 0.96 -6.61
C ALA A 63 -1.82 0.30 -6.85
N GLU A 64 -1.67 -0.48 -7.93
CA GLU A 64 -0.39 -1.10 -8.31
C GLU A 64 0.68 -0.05 -8.62
N THR A 65 0.32 1.01 -9.34
CA THR A 65 1.23 2.12 -9.64
C THR A 65 1.72 2.81 -8.37
N SER A 66 0.81 3.16 -7.46
CA SER A 66 1.15 3.78 -6.17
C SER A 66 1.99 2.83 -5.29
N MET A 67 1.63 1.54 -5.26
CA MET A 67 2.35 0.51 -4.51
C MET A 67 3.78 0.32 -5.01
N ASN A 68 4.02 0.37 -6.31
CA ASN A 68 5.38 0.28 -6.87
C ASN A 68 6.26 1.43 -6.41
N LYS A 69 5.74 2.66 -6.46
CA LYS A 69 6.44 3.85 -5.94
C LYS A 69 6.77 3.69 -4.46
N TRP A 70 5.79 3.29 -3.64
CA TRP A 70 6.02 3.14 -2.21
C TRP A 70 6.90 1.96 -1.84
N ALA A 71 6.92 0.89 -2.65
CA ALA A 71 7.83 -0.23 -2.45
C ALA A 71 9.29 0.18 -2.66
N GLU A 72 9.58 0.98 -3.69
CA GLU A 72 10.91 1.54 -3.94
C GLU A 72 11.35 2.42 -2.76
N GLU A 73 10.50 3.37 -2.35
CA GLU A 73 10.76 4.24 -1.20
C GLU A 73 10.96 3.44 0.10
N ALA A 74 10.15 2.40 0.32
CA ALA A 74 10.26 1.54 1.49
C ALA A 74 11.58 0.77 1.51
N ALA A 75 12.03 0.25 0.37
CA ALA A 75 13.29 -0.47 0.24
C ALA A 75 14.49 0.47 0.51
N GLU A 76 14.52 1.65 -0.10
CA GLU A 76 15.56 2.65 0.15
C GLU A 76 15.58 3.09 1.63
N ARG A 77 14.39 3.28 2.22
CA ARG A 77 14.24 3.64 3.63
C ARG A 77 14.37 2.46 4.59
N SER A 78 14.42 1.21 4.18
CA SER A 78 14.61 0.09 5.11
C SER A 78 16.03 -0.46 5.09
N GLY A 79 16.86 -0.03 4.13
CA GLY A 79 18.09 -0.76 3.80
C GLY A 79 17.79 -2.23 3.47
#